data_AF-A0A150WVP3-F1
#
_entry.id   AF-A0A150WVP3-F1
#
_cell.length_a   1.000
_cell.length_b   1.000
_cell.length_c   1.000
_cell.angle_alpha   90.00
_cell.angle_beta   90.00
_cell.angle_gamma   90.00
#
_symmetry.space_group_name_H-M   'P 1'
#
loop_
_entity.id
_entity.type
_entity.pdbx_description
1 polymer ?
#
loop_
_entity_poly.entity_id
_entity_poly.type
_entity_poly.pdbx_seq_one_letter_code
_entity_poly.pdbx_strand_id
1 'polypeptide(L)'
;MGQEKKNTFLIVSGDKTRIQRCTDILTRNFPNCTVFHGSEWFETKYKLDNVHPKAILVDEYLPKGSGFDIVSKILKEKNNDDISIVIMSYVADHDIFHQEVTSGRIQFLTEPDREQAVIDCISKIVSPKKQEDPQQQYELKQLQPGEVLFKEGDRTELAYIVKKGSLRAYCLDNEGDRIMLGEIMAGEFVGEMGHFNQDPRSATVEAITEVELIAIPNSAIENVIFTRPSWAKALVKTLSQRLKKANKALTG
;
A
#
# COMPACT_ATOMS: atom_id res chain seq x y z
N MET A 1 -38.04 7.65 11.38
CA MET A 1 -36.94 6.97 12.09
C MET A 1 -36.43 5.86 11.19
N GLY A 2 -35.29 6.08 10.51
CA GLY A 2 -34.67 5.02 9.71
C GLY A 2 -34.04 3.99 10.64
N GLN A 3 -34.31 2.70 10.44
CA GLN A 3 -33.64 1.65 11.18
C GLN A 3 -32.13 1.72 10.88
N GLU A 4 -31.32 1.97 11.90
CA GLU A 4 -29.86 1.90 11.78
C GLU A 4 -29.47 0.48 11.37
N LYS A 5 -28.78 0.34 10.24
CA LYS A 5 -28.45 -0.96 9.65
C LYS A 5 -27.41 -1.65 10.53
N LYS A 6 -27.80 -2.73 11.23
CA LYS A 6 -26.93 -3.52 12.11
C LYS A 6 -25.62 -3.89 11.41
N ASN A 7 -24.48 -3.62 12.06
CA ASN A 7 -23.17 -3.99 11.55
C ASN A 7 -22.86 -5.43 11.98
N THR A 8 -22.51 -6.30 11.04
CA THR A 8 -22.17 -7.67 11.38
C THR A 8 -20.77 -7.98 10.89
N PHE A 9 -19.93 -8.52 11.77
CA PHE A 9 -18.55 -8.89 11.48
C PHE A 9 -18.33 -10.36 11.80
N LEU A 10 -17.42 -11.00 11.07
CA LEU A 10 -16.97 -12.35 11.33
C LEU A 10 -15.45 -12.37 11.50
N ILE A 11 -14.96 -12.82 12.65
CA ILE A 11 -13.53 -13.05 12.88
C ILE A 11 -13.25 -14.54 12.69
N VAL A 12 -12.35 -14.88 11.79
CA VAL A 12 -11.90 -16.25 11.53
C VAL A 12 -10.46 -16.37 12.01
N SER A 13 -10.26 -17.01 13.15
CA SER A 13 -8.97 -17.09 13.82
C SER A 13 -8.90 -18.32 14.74
N GLY A 14 -7.70 -18.88 14.90
CA GLY A 14 -7.41 -19.88 15.94
C GLY A 14 -6.93 -19.27 17.26
N ASP A 15 -6.56 -17.99 17.26
CA ASP A 15 -5.99 -17.29 18.40
C ASP A 15 -7.10 -16.62 19.23
N LYS A 16 -7.36 -17.20 20.41
CA LYS A 16 -8.38 -16.68 21.34
C LYS A 16 -8.08 -15.25 21.82
N THR A 17 -6.81 -14.90 21.98
CA THR A 17 -6.39 -13.56 22.43
C THR A 17 -6.72 -12.54 21.35
N ARG A 18 -6.43 -12.87 20.10
CA ARG A 18 -6.75 -12.03 18.95
C ARG A 18 -8.24 -11.89 18.72
N ILE A 19 -9.00 -12.98 18.79
CA ILE A 19 -10.46 -12.94 18.74
C ILE A 19 -10.99 -11.98 19.79
N GLN A 20 -10.59 -12.13 21.05
CA GLN A 20 -11.05 -11.27 22.13
C GLN A 20 -10.70 -9.80 21.86
N ARG A 21 -9.45 -9.52 21.53
CA ARG A 21 -8.96 -8.16 21.25
C ARG A 21 -9.73 -7.51 20.09
N CYS A 22 -9.85 -8.18 18.95
CA CYS A 22 -10.56 -7.63 17.80
C CYS A 22 -12.05 -7.42 18.11
N THR A 23 -12.67 -8.35 18.85
CA THR A 23 -14.06 -8.19 19.32
C THR A 23 -14.22 -6.98 20.22
N ASP A 24 -13.31 -6.77 21.17
CA ASP A 24 -13.34 -5.61 22.08
C ASP A 24 -13.19 -4.29 21.29
N ILE A 25 -12.26 -4.23 20.34
CA ILE A 25 -12.05 -3.06 19.48
C ILE A 25 -13.31 -2.78 18.66
N LEU A 26 -13.87 -3.82 18.01
CA LEU A 26 -15.05 -3.67 17.15
C LEU A 26 -16.27 -3.20 17.93
N THR A 27 -16.56 -3.85 19.07
CA THR A 27 -17.73 -3.54 19.90
C THR A 27 -17.64 -2.19 20.59
N ARG A 28 -16.43 -1.73 20.95
CA ARG A 28 -16.21 -0.40 21.54
C ARG A 28 -16.37 0.74 20.53
N ASN A 29 -15.93 0.54 19.29
CA ASN A 29 -15.78 1.63 18.32
C ASN A 29 -16.89 1.70 17.26
N PHE A 30 -17.62 0.59 17.02
CA PHE A 30 -18.69 0.55 16.01
C PHE A 30 -20.05 0.26 16.66
N PRO A 31 -20.92 1.28 16.83
CA PRO A 31 -22.22 1.09 17.47
C PRO A 31 -23.10 0.13 16.66
N ASN A 32 -23.99 -0.57 17.36
CA ASN A 32 -24.93 -1.53 16.79
C ASN A 32 -24.24 -2.65 15.98
N CYS A 33 -23.08 -3.12 16.44
CA CYS A 33 -22.38 -4.26 15.84
C CYS A 33 -22.66 -5.60 16.52
N THR A 34 -22.54 -6.69 15.77
CA THR A 34 -22.45 -8.06 16.30
C THR A 34 -21.27 -8.76 15.67
N VAL A 35 -20.42 -9.35 16.50
CA VAL A 35 -19.22 -10.07 16.07
C VAL A 35 -19.46 -11.56 16.24
N PHE A 36 -19.27 -12.30 15.16
CA PHE A 36 -19.29 -13.76 15.15
C PHE A 36 -17.88 -14.29 14.99
N HIS A 37 -17.62 -15.50 15.44
CA HIS A 37 -16.29 -16.12 15.36
C HIS A 37 -16.33 -17.46 14.63
N GLY A 38 -15.29 -17.78 13.89
CA GLY A 38 -15.03 -19.11 13.34
C GLY A 38 -13.54 -19.42 13.40
N SER A 39 -13.19 -20.69 13.17
CA SER A 39 -11.79 -21.12 13.15
C SER A 39 -11.43 -21.98 11.94
N GLU A 40 -12.44 -22.36 11.14
CA GLU A 40 -12.28 -23.20 9.96
C GLU A 40 -13.33 -22.90 8.88
N TRP A 41 -13.15 -23.48 7.69
CA TRP A 41 -14.00 -23.25 6.53
C TRP A 41 -15.48 -23.57 6.77
N PHE A 42 -15.81 -24.72 7.35
CA PHE A 42 -17.22 -25.12 7.52
C PHE A 42 -17.98 -24.18 8.46
N GLU A 43 -17.36 -23.78 9.57
CA GLU A 43 -17.94 -22.79 10.48
C GLU A 43 -18.08 -21.41 9.84
N THR A 44 -17.09 -21.03 9.03
CA THR A 44 -17.08 -19.76 8.29
C THR A 44 -18.20 -19.75 7.26
N LYS A 45 -18.31 -20.81 6.45
CA LYS A 45 -19.37 -20.96 5.44
C LYS A 45 -20.76 -20.94 6.06
N TYR A 46 -20.98 -21.69 7.14
CA TYR A 46 -22.27 -21.66 7.83
C TYR A 46 -22.66 -20.24 8.25
N LYS A 47 -21.71 -19.44 8.75
CA LYS A 47 -21.96 -18.06 9.15
C LYS A 47 -22.14 -17.13 7.93
N LEU A 48 -21.40 -17.33 6.86
CA LEU A 48 -21.62 -16.60 5.61
C LEU A 48 -23.05 -16.77 5.10
N ASP A 49 -23.54 -18.01 5.07
CA ASP A 49 -24.86 -18.37 4.53
C ASP A 49 -26.03 -17.90 5.41
N ASN A 50 -25.81 -17.65 6.72
CA ASN A 50 -26.89 -17.34 7.68
C ASN A 50 -26.83 -15.91 8.25
N VAL A 51 -25.63 -15.31 8.31
CA VAL A 51 -25.38 -14.07 9.03
C VAL A 51 -25.10 -12.91 8.07
N HIS A 52 -24.54 -13.19 6.89
CA HIS A 52 -24.14 -12.19 5.88
C HIS A 52 -23.34 -11.01 6.48
N PRO A 53 -22.12 -11.27 6.99
CA PRO A 53 -21.29 -10.23 7.59
C PRO A 53 -20.91 -9.17 6.54
N LYS A 54 -20.85 -7.90 6.96
CA LYS A 54 -20.31 -6.81 6.14
C LYS A 54 -18.80 -6.96 5.93
N ALA A 55 -18.10 -7.42 6.95
CA ALA A 55 -16.66 -7.66 6.89
C ALA A 55 -16.29 -8.98 7.56
N ILE A 56 -15.25 -9.62 7.01
CA ILE A 56 -14.61 -10.79 7.63
C ILE A 56 -13.16 -10.45 7.91
N LEU A 57 -12.72 -10.64 9.15
CA LEU A 57 -11.31 -10.57 9.52
C LEU A 57 -10.79 -12.00 9.58
N VAL A 58 -9.81 -12.35 8.75
CA VAL A 58 -9.31 -13.73 8.61
C VAL A 58 -7.82 -13.76 8.93
N ASP A 59 -7.43 -14.59 9.88
CA ASP A 59 -6.02 -14.89 10.13
C ASP A 59 -5.42 -15.68 8.97
N GLU A 60 -4.20 -15.33 8.59
CA GLU A 60 -3.41 -16.10 7.63
C GLU A 60 -3.29 -17.59 8.03
N TYR A 61 -3.01 -17.84 9.31
CA TYR A 61 -2.80 -19.17 9.87
C TYR A 61 -3.99 -19.59 10.72
N LEU A 62 -4.65 -20.68 10.32
CA LEU A 62 -5.79 -21.24 11.03
C LEU A 62 -5.48 -22.64 11.55
N PRO A 63 -6.17 -23.12 12.60
CA PRO A 63 -5.97 -24.48 13.12
C PRO A 63 -6.17 -25.58 12.07
N LYS A 64 -7.03 -25.31 11.07
CA LYS A 64 -7.37 -26.23 9.99
C LYS A 64 -7.30 -25.53 8.64
N GLY A 65 -6.08 -25.39 8.10
CA GLY A 65 -5.81 -24.82 6.78
C GLY A 65 -5.31 -23.38 6.82
N SER A 66 -5.38 -22.70 5.68
CA SER A 66 -4.96 -21.30 5.56
C SER A 66 -6.15 -20.35 5.45
N GLY A 67 -6.02 -19.15 6.02
CA GLY A 67 -6.92 -18.03 5.77
C GLY A 67 -7.03 -17.71 4.28
N PHE A 68 -5.93 -17.79 3.52
CA PHE A 68 -5.93 -17.56 2.08
C PHE A 68 -6.82 -18.56 1.32
N ASP A 69 -6.89 -19.82 1.77
CA ASP A 69 -7.80 -20.82 1.19
C ASP A 69 -9.26 -20.48 1.45
N ILE A 70 -9.58 -20.02 2.66
CA ILE A 70 -10.93 -19.55 3.00
C ILE A 70 -11.29 -18.37 2.12
N VAL A 71 -10.43 -17.35 2.03
CA VAL A 71 -10.64 -16.16 1.19
C VAL A 71 -10.87 -16.57 -0.27
N SER A 72 -10.03 -17.46 -0.82
CA SER A 72 -10.16 -17.97 -2.18
C SER A 72 -11.51 -18.65 -2.45
N LYS A 73 -12.07 -19.34 -1.45
CA LYS A 73 -13.39 -19.97 -1.57
C LYS A 73 -14.52 -18.95 -1.47
N ILE A 74 -14.39 -17.94 -0.60
CA ILE A 74 -15.36 -16.84 -0.47
C ILE A 74 -15.50 -16.10 -1.80
N LEU A 75 -14.37 -15.75 -2.43
CA LEU A 75 -14.34 -15.00 -3.70
C LEU A 75 -14.96 -15.76 -4.88
N LYS A 76 -15.00 -17.10 -4.84
CA LYS A 76 -15.61 -17.93 -5.90
C LYS A 76 -17.14 -17.96 -5.83
N GLU A 77 -17.73 -17.62 -4.69
CA GLU A 77 -19.17 -17.66 -4.46
C GLU A 77 -19.78 -16.25 -4.69
N LYS A 78 -20.60 -16.10 -5.75
CA LYS A 78 -21.22 -14.81 -6.13
C LYS A 78 -22.06 -14.16 -5.02
N ASN A 79 -22.63 -14.96 -4.13
CA ASN A 79 -23.43 -14.44 -3.01
C ASN A 79 -22.59 -13.67 -1.98
N ASN A 80 -21.25 -13.68 -2.11
CA ASN A 80 -20.33 -13.01 -1.20
C ASN A 80 -19.69 -11.75 -1.81
N ASP A 81 -20.18 -11.24 -2.95
CA ASP A 81 -19.62 -10.07 -3.64
C ASP A 81 -19.67 -8.78 -2.82
N ASP A 82 -20.62 -8.68 -1.90
CA ASP A 82 -20.83 -7.52 -1.04
C ASP A 82 -19.97 -7.54 0.24
N ILE A 83 -19.24 -8.64 0.48
CA ILE A 83 -18.49 -8.87 1.71
C ILE A 83 -17.07 -8.33 1.55
N SER A 84 -16.68 -7.40 2.42
CA SER A 84 -15.29 -6.97 2.55
C SER A 84 -14.47 -7.97 3.35
N ILE A 85 -13.22 -8.19 2.96
CA ILE A 85 -12.32 -9.16 3.57
C ILE A 85 -11.09 -8.42 4.08
N VAL A 86 -10.73 -8.68 5.34
CA VAL A 86 -9.53 -8.15 5.99
C VAL A 86 -8.65 -9.35 6.34
N ILE A 87 -7.50 -9.45 5.72
CA ILE A 87 -6.53 -10.50 6.01
C ILE A 87 -5.58 -9.99 7.09
N MET A 88 -5.56 -10.64 8.24
CA MET A 88 -4.63 -10.37 9.34
C MET A 88 -3.38 -11.23 9.12
N SER A 89 -2.25 -10.59 8.82
CA SER A 89 -1.00 -11.28 8.45
C SER A 89 0.23 -10.52 8.93
N TYR A 90 1.32 -11.25 9.15
CA TYR A 90 2.63 -10.65 9.48
C TYR A 90 3.27 -9.92 8.31
N VAL A 91 2.91 -10.27 7.08
CA VAL A 91 3.47 -9.69 5.85
C VAL A 91 2.31 -9.31 4.94
N ALA A 92 2.30 -8.09 4.44
CA ALA A 92 1.42 -7.73 3.34
C ALA A 92 1.94 -8.40 2.06
N ASP A 93 1.64 -9.68 1.87
CA ASP A 93 2.01 -10.39 0.65
C ASP A 93 1.02 -10.03 -0.46
N HIS A 94 1.42 -9.08 -1.30
CA HIS A 94 0.59 -8.48 -2.35
C HIS A 94 0.58 -9.26 -3.67
N ASP A 95 1.24 -10.42 -3.76
CA ASP A 95 1.21 -11.23 -5.00
C ASP A 95 -0.08 -12.06 -5.15
N ILE A 96 -0.92 -12.12 -4.10
CA ILE A 96 -2.20 -12.85 -4.09
C ILE A 96 -3.37 -11.86 -4.05
N PHE A 97 -4.46 -12.17 -4.75
CA PHE A 97 -5.70 -11.36 -4.81
C PHE A 97 -5.53 -9.92 -5.32
N HIS A 98 -4.62 -9.70 -6.27
CA HIS A 98 -4.31 -8.36 -6.79
C HIS A 98 -5.56 -7.55 -7.20
N GLN A 99 -6.54 -8.18 -7.85
CA GLN A 99 -7.76 -7.49 -8.32
C GLN A 99 -8.64 -7.04 -7.15
N GLU A 100 -8.81 -7.91 -6.16
CA GLU A 100 -9.63 -7.69 -4.97
C GLU A 100 -8.97 -6.67 -4.02
N VAL A 101 -7.65 -6.69 -3.92
CA VAL A 101 -6.88 -5.67 -3.20
C VAL A 101 -7.04 -4.31 -3.89
N THR A 102 -6.90 -4.27 -5.22
CA THR A 102 -7.02 -3.02 -5.99
C THR A 102 -8.43 -2.44 -5.92
N SER A 103 -9.46 -3.29 -5.91
CA SER A 103 -10.86 -2.85 -5.77
C SER A 103 -11.25 -2.49 -4.34
N GLY A 104 -10.38 -2.73 -3.34
CA GLY A 104 -10.67 -2.52 -1.93
C GLY A 104 -11.55 -3.59 -1.28
N ARG A 105 -11.89 -4.67 -2.02
CA ARG A 105 -12.62 -5.82 -1.48
C ARG A 105 -11.78 -6.60 -0.47
N ILE A 106 -10.47 -6.67 -0.69
CA ILE A 106 -9.50 -7.22 0.26
C ILE A 106 -8.61 -6.10 0.80
N GLN A 107 -8.47 -6.04 2.12
CA GLN A 107 -7.49 -5.21 2.82
C GLN A 107 -6.58 -6.11 3.66
N PHE A 108 -5.31 -5.71 3.80
CA PHE A 108 -4.38 -6.38 4.72
C PHE A 108 -4.24 -5.56 5.99
N LEU A 109 -4.28 -6.24 7.14
CA LEU A 109 -3.92 -5.70 8.43
C LEU A 109 -2.61 -6.36 8.84
N THR A 110 -1.53 -5.57 8.79
CA THR A 110 -0.16 -6.06 9.06
C THR A 110 0.19 -6.00 10.54
N GLU A 111 0.74 -7.11 11.04
CA GLU A 111 1.19 -7.22 12.42
C GLU A 111 2.52 -6.50 12.69
N PRO A 112 2.72 -5.90 13.87
CA PRO A 112 1.80 -5.86 15.01
C PRO A 112 0.68 -4.82 14.84
N ASP A 113 -0.58 -5.28 14.80
CA ASP A 113 -1.72 -4.39 14.56
C ASP A 113 -2.04 -3.58 15.81
N ARG A 114 -1.79 -2.27 15.74
CA ARG A 114 -2.27 -1.31 16.74
C ARG A 114 -3.79 -1.23 16.67
N GLU A 115 -4.47 -0.97 17.80
CA GLU A 115 -5.94 -0.80 17.87
C GLU A 115 -6.46 0.17 16.80
N GLN A 116 -5.73 1.26 16.56
CA GLN A 116 -6.08 2.25 15.53
C GLN A 116 -6.12 1.66 14.12
N ALA A 117 -5.24 0.71 13.77
CA ALA A 117 -5.21 0.13 12.44
C ALA A 117 -6.48 -0.71 12.14
N VAL A 118 -6.97 -1.44 13.15
CA VAL A 118 -8.26 -2.16 13.07
C VAL A 118 -9.40 -1.17 12.89
N ILE A 119 -9.42 -0.08 13.68
CA ILE A 119 -10.45 0.96 13.60
C ILE A 119 -10.45 1.59 12.22
N ASP A 120 -9.30 1.98 11.69
CA ASP A 120 -9.18 2.64 10.39
C ASP A 120 -9.64 1.72 9.25
N CYS A 121 -9.24 0.44 9.29
CA CYS A 121 -9.63 -0.55 8.29
C CYS A 121 -11.16 -0.77 8.29
N ILE A 122 -11.75 -0.98 9.46
CA ILE A 122 -13.19 -1.27 9.58
C ILE A 122 -14.03 -0.01 9.34
N SER A 123 -13.53 1.17 9.70
CA SER A 123 -14.21 2.45 9.43
C SER A 123 -14.44 2.65 7.93
N LYS A 124 -13.46 2.31 7.09
CA LYS A 124 -13.58 2.36 5.62
C LYS A 124 -14.70 1.44 5.09
N ILE A 125 -14.95 0.31 5.77
CA ILE A 125 -15.94 -0.70 5.37
C ILE A 125 -17.35 -0.35 5.85
N VAL A 126 -17.49 0.06 7.12
CA VAL A 126 -18.79 0.29 7.77
C VAL A 126 -19.41 1.60 7.32
N SER A 127 -18.57 2.62 7.27
CA SER A 127 -18.88 3.90 6.68
C SER A 127 -17.95 4.03 5.50
N PRO A 128 -18.31 3.44 4.35
CA PRO A 128 -17.84 3.97 3.11
C PRO A 128 -18.52 5.34 3.03
N LYS A 129 -17.99 6.33 3.77
CA LYS A 129 -17.88 7.64 3.19
C LYS A 129 -17.40 7.33 1.78
N LYS A 130 -17.95 8.03 0.79
CA LYS A 130 -17.09 8.44 -0.30
C LYS A 130 -15.86 9.04 0.40
N GLN A 131 -14.88 8.21 0.73
CA GLN A 131 -13.57 8.48 0.26
C GLN A 131 -13.84 8.62 -1.24
N GLU A 132 -14.13 9.86 -1.65
CA GLU A 132 -13.07 10.57 -2.33
C GLU A 132 -11.79 10.03 -1.68
N ASP A 133 -11.22 8.94 -2.25
CA ASP A 133 -9.78 8.81 -2.30
C ASP A 133 -9.44 10.25 -2.58
N PRO A 134 -8.90 11.00 -1.60
CA PRO A 134 -8.51 12.33 -1.92
C PRO A 134 -7.71 12.05 -3.18
N GLN A 135 -7.96 12.79 -4.23
CA GLN A 135 -6.76 13.22 -4.87
C GLN A 135 -5.93 13.80 -3.70
N GLN A 136 -5.08 12.96 -3.09
CA GLN A 136 -3.76 13.32 -2.72
C GLN A 136 -3.30 13.77 -4.10
N GLN A 137 -3.56 15.05 -4.34
CA GLN A 137 -3.56 15.64 -5.64
C GLN A 137 -2.06 15.76 -5.85
N TYR A 138 -1.45 14.63 -6.19
CA TYR A 138 -0.03 14.53 -6.37
C TYR A 138 0.23 15.55 -7.45
N GLU A 139 0.95 16.58 -7.09
CA GLU A 139 1.10 17.72 -7.98
C GLU A 139 1.82 17.21 -9.22
N LEU A 140 1.18 17.41 -10.37
CA LEU A 140 1.81 17.13 -11.64
C LEU A 140 2.83 18.22 -11.87
N LYS A 141 4.10 17.84 -11.86
CA LYS A 141 5.20 18.73 -12.25
C LYS A 141 5.57 18.42 -13.69
N GLN A 142 5.60 19.45 -14.53
CA GLN A 142 6.07 19.34 -15.90
C GLN A 142 7.43 19.99 -16.02
N LEU A 143 8.29 19.41 -16.85
CA LEU A 143 9.60 19.95 -17.19
C LEU A 143 9.80 19.91 -18.70
N GLN A 144 10.36 20.97 -19.24
CA GLN A 144 10.87 21.03 -20.62
C GLN A 144 12.29 20.48 -20.70
N PRO A 145 12.75 20.02 -21.88
CA PRO A 145 14.13 19.56 -22.06
C PRO A 145 15.15 20.60 -21.56
N GLY A 146 16.12 20.15 -20.75
CA GLY A 146 17.14 20.99 -20.14
C GLY A 146 16.78 21.60 -18.79
N GLU A 147 15.51 21.53 -18.35
CA GLU A 147 15.12 22.04 -17.04
C GLU A 147 15.57 21.11 -15.91
N VAL A 148 16.06 21.71 -14.82
CA VAL A 148 16.56 20.99 -13.63
C VAL A 148 15.40 20.75 -12.67
N LEU A 149 15.20 19.49 -12.30
CA LEU A 149 14.20 19.08 -11.30
C LEU A 149 14.64 19.49 -9.88
N PHE A 150 15.88 19.17 -9.53
CA PHE A 150 16.58 19.59 -8.30
C PHE A 150 18.09 19.44 -8.49
N LYS A 151 18.86 20.15 -7.67
CA LYS A 151 20.33 20.09 -7.68
C LYS A 151 20.85 19.24 -6.54
N GLU A 152 22.07 18.75 -6.72
CA GLU A 152 22.84 18.12 -5.65
C GLU A 152 22.98 19.09 -4.46
N GLY A 153 22.84 18.56 -3.25
CA GLY A 153 22.87 19.32 -2.00
C GLY A 153 21.57 20.04 -1.63
N ASP A 154 20.57 20.10 -2.52
CA ASP A 154 19.27 20.67 -2.19
C ASP A 154 18.58 19.88 -1.06
N ARG A 155 17.71 20.55 -0.29
CA ARG A 155 16.90 19.89 0.73
C ARG A 155 15.90 18.91 0.09
N THR A 156 15.67 17.79 0.76
CA THR A 156 14.77 16.73 0.27
C THR A 156 13.43 16.78 1.00
N GLU A 157 12.40 17.28 0.31
CA GLU A 157 11.02 17.33 0.85
C GLU A 157 10.02 16.48 0.03
N LEU A 158 10.37 16.17 -1.22
CA LEU A 158 9.54 15.45 -2.19
C LEU A 158 10.34 14.32 -2.85
N ALA A 159 9.68 13.21 -3.18
CA ALA A 159 10.11 12.27 -4.20
C ALA A 159 9.19 12.36 -5.42
N TYR A 160 9.57 11.76 -6.54
CA TYR A 160 8.77 11.80 -7.75
C TYR A 160 8.72 10.44 -8.45
N ILE A 161 7.63 10.21 -9.19
CA ILE A 161 7.52 9.15 -10.19
C ILE A 161 7.47 9.79 -11.57
N VAL A 162 8.29 9.28 -12.49
CA VAL A 162 8.24 9.71 -13.90
C VAL A 162 7.02 9.09 -14.55
N LYS A 163 6.06 9.91 -14.95
CA LYS A 163 4.85 9.47 -15.68
C LYS A 163 5.12 9.39 -17.18
N LYS A 164 5.86 10.36 -17.72
CA LYS A 164 6.24 10.47 -19.14
C LYS A 164 7.61 11.11 -19.26
N GLY A 165 8.36 10.74 -20.30
CA GLY A 165 9.65 11.33 -20.63
C GLY A 165 10.83 10.64 -19.97
N SER A 166 11.97 11.32 -19.96
CA SER A 166 13.24 10.84 -19.43
C SER A 166 14.04 11.97 -18.80
N LEU A 167 14.74 11.62 -17.71
CA LEU A 167 15.63 12.50 -16.96
C LEU A 167 17.05 11.90 -16.96
N ARG A 168 18.05 12.74 -16.69
CA ARG A 168 19.41 12.33 -16.36
C ARG A 168 19.78 12.75 -14.95
N ALA A 169 20.53 11.90 -14.26
CA ALA A 169 21.16 12.21 -12.98
C ALA A 169 22.68 12.34 -13.15
N TYR A 170 23.26 13.40 -12.57
CA TYR A 170 24.71 13.63 -12.56
C TYR A 170 25.13 14.34 -11.27
N CYS A 171 26.38 14.14 -10.85
CA CYS A 171 27.05 14.97 -9.83
C CYS A 171 28.21 15.74 -10.47
N LEU A 172 28.78 16.68 -9.73
CA LEU A 172 30.00 17.38 -10.13
C LEU A 172 31.20 16.78 -9.41
N ASP A 173 32.32 16.62 -10.11
CA ASP A 173 33.58 16.27 -9.47
C ASP A 173 34.27 17.51 -8.86
N ASN A 174 35.47 17.31 -8.31
CA ASN A 174 36.25 18.38 -7.67
C ASN A 174 36.70 19.48 -8.66
N GLU A 175 36.72 19.19 -9.96
CA GLU A 175 37.10 20.12 -11.03
C GLU A 175 35.88 20.82 -11.64
N GLY A 176 34.67 20.38 -11.27
CA GLY A 176 33.39 20.91 -11.74
C GLY A 176 32.84 20.19 -12.97
N ASP A 177 33.46 19.09 -13.38
CA ASP A 177 33.01 18.28 -14.51
C ASP A 177 31.84 17.38 -14.11
N ARG A 178 30.94 17.13 -15.07
CA ARG A 178 29.73 16.33 -14.84
C ARG A 178 30.05 14.84 -14.88
N ILE A 179 29.88 14.15 -13.76
CA ILE A 179 29.89 12.69 -13.69
C ILE A 179 28.46 12.17 -13.87
N MET A 180 28.22 11.44 -14.96
CA MET A 180 26.91 10.86 -15.27
C MET A 180 26.63 9.63 -14.41
N LEU A 181 25.54 9.67 -13.63
CA LEU A 181 25.09 8.56 -12.78
C LEU A 181 24.08 7.64 -13.49
N GLY A 182 23.37 8.19 -14.48
CA GLY A 182 22.52 7.43 -15.39
C GLY A 182 21.24 8.16 -15.80
N GLU A 183 20.45 7.48 -16.61
CA GLU A 183 19.12 7.94 -17.05
C GLU A 183 18.01 7.33 -16.17
N ILE A 184 16.92 8.08 -16.07
CA ILE A 184 15.70 7.73 -15.33
C ILE A 184 14.53 7.84 -16.31
N MET A 185 13.75 6.77 -16.40
CA MET A 185 12.71 6.58 -17.42
C MET A 185 11.30 6.58 -16.81
N ALA A 186 10.29 6.70 -17.66
CA ALA A 186 8.89 6.55 -17.26
C ALA A 186 8.65 5.24 -16.47
N GLY A 187 7.92 5.36 -15.36
CA GLY A 187 7.65 4.30 -14.40
C GLY A 187 8.72 4.13 -13.32
N GLU A 188 9.81 4.92 -13.33
CA GLU A 188 10.84 4.88 -12.29
C GLU A 188 10.66 5.98 -11.24
N PHE A 189 11.14 5.70 -10.04
CA PHE A 189 11.24 6.70 -8.97
C PHE A 189 12.50 7.56 -9.13
N VAL A 190 12.40 8.82 -8.68
CA VAL A 190 13.53 9.74 -8.57
C VAL A 190 13.43 10.60 -7.31
N GLY A 191 14.58 10.85 -6.70
CA GLY A 191 14.68 11.63 -5.46
C GLY A 191 14.22 10.87 -4.22
N GLU A 192 13.99 9.56 -4.33
CA GLU A 192 13.54 8.70 -3.24
C GLU A 192 14.62 8.45 -2.17
N MET A 193 15.90 8.54 -2.54
CA MET A 193 17.00 8.29 -1.60
C MET A 193 17.02 9.28 -0.43
N GLY A 194 16.76 10.57 -0.69
CA GLY A 194 16.75 11.57 0.38
C GLY A 194 15.57 11.43 1.34
N HIS A 195 14.52 10.67 0.98
CA HIS A 195 13.47 10.28 1.93
C HIS A 195 13.98 9.22 2.90
N PHE A 196 14.53 8.12 2.39
CA PHE A 196 14.93 6.97 3.22
C PHE A 196 16.13 7.27 4.11
N ASN A 197 17.05 8.11 3.66
CA ASN A 197 18.28 8.42 4.41
C ASN A 197 18.22 9.76 5.17
N GLN A 198 17.16 10.57 4.98
CA GLN A 198 17.07 11.96 5.47
C GLN A 198 18.23 12.87 5.02
N ASP A 199 18.88 12.52 3.91
CA ASP A 199 20.01 13.25 3.36
C ASP A 199 19.57 14.33 2.34
N PRO A 200 20.42 15.36 2.12
CA PRO A 200 20.30 16.23 0.94
C PRO A 200 20.30 15.44 -0.37
N ARG A 201 19.90 16.08 -1.47
CA ARG A 201 19.94 15.44 -2.80
C ARG A 201 21.36 14.98 -3.13
N SER A 202 21.51 13.70 -3.44
CA SER A 202 22.80 13.07 -3.78
C SER A 202 23.29 13.38 -5.20
N ALA A 203 22.44 13.98 -6.03
CA ALA A 203 22.75 14.29 -7.42
C ALA A 203 21.85 15.40 -7.96
N THR A 204 22.30 16.06 -9.01
CA THR A 204 21.48 16.94 -9.84
C THR A 204 20.69 16.10 -10.84
N VAL A 205 19.40 16.42 -11.01
CA VAL A 205 18.52 15.75 -11.97
C VAL A 205 17.96 16.76 -12.96
N GLU A 206 18.08 16.45 -14.25
CA GLU A 206 17.72 17.33 -15.36
C GLU A 206 16.89 16.57 -16.40
N ALA A 207 15.92 17.25 -17.02
CA ALA A 207 15.09 16.68 -18.07
C ALA A 207 15.84 16.54 -19.40
N ILE A 208 15.76 15.35 -20.00
CA ILE A 208 16.30 15.07 -21.35
C ILE A 208 15.23 15.35 -22.41
N THR A 209 13.98 15.02 -22.08
CA THR A 209 12.79 15.20 -22.94
C THR A 209 11.73 16.03 -22.21
N GLU A 210 10.58 16.28 -22.83
CA GLU A 210 9.42 16.78 -22.10
C GLU A 210 8.98 15.73 -21.08
N VAL A 211 8.94 16.11 -19.81
CA VAL A 211 8.74 15.21 -18.68
C VAL A 211 7.49 15.57 -17.88
N GLU A 212 6.68 14.57 -17.57
CA GLU A 212 5.60 14.67 -16.58
C GLU A 212 5.98 13.86 -15.34
N LEU A 213 5.89 14.47 -14.17
CA LEU A 213 6.22 13.90 -12.88
C LEU A 213 5.02 13.96 -11.95
N ILE A 214 4.91 12.95 -11.11
CA ILE A 214 3.98 12.91 -9.98
C ILE A 214 4.80 13.23 -8.74
N ALA A 215 4.55 14.38 -8.10
CA ALA A 215 5.24 14.77 -6.87
C ALA A 215 4.61 14.10 -5.65
N ILE A 216 5.45 13.49 -4.82
CA ILE A 216 5.05 12.73 -3.64
C ILE A 216 5.75 13.33 -2.41
N PRO A 217 5.02 13.90 -1.45
CA PRO A 217 5.61 14.34 -0.19
C PRO A 217 6.30 13.21 0.53
N ASN A 218 7.46 13.48 1.13
CA ASN A 218 8.19 12.46 1.91
C ASN A 218 7.30 11.82 2.99
N SER A 219 6.45 12.60 3.65
CA SER A 219 5.48 12.10 4.65
C SER A 219 4.43 11.15 4.09
N ALA A 220 4.24 11.09 2.77
CA ALA A 220 3.25 10.27 2.09
C ALA A 220 3.85 9.00 1.45
N ILE A 221 5.19 8.87 1.37
CA ILE A 221 5.85 7.76 0.67
C ILE A 221 5.51 6.41 1.30
N GLU A 222 5.55 6.29 2.63
CA GLU A 222 5.16 5.06 3.32
C GLU A 222 3.72 4.65 2.96
N ASN A 223 2.77 5.58 3.09
CA ASN A 223 1.37 5.32 2.75
C ASN A 223 1.21 4.90 1.28
N VAL A 224 1.94 5.54 0.36
CA VAL A 224 1.96 5.20 -1.06
C VAL A 224 2.44 3.78 -1.31
N ILE A 225 3.50 3.35 -0.63
CA ILE A 225 4.05 2.00 -0.77
C ILE A 225 3.02 0.96 -0.31
N PHE A 226 2.32 1.22 0.81
CA PHE A 226 1.32 0.29 1.35
C PHE A 226 -0.02 0.29 0.61
N THR A 227 -0.42 1.41 0.01
CA THR A 227 -1.73 1.54 -0.66
C THR A 227 -1.67 1.36 -2.18
N ARG A 228 -0.47 1.42 -2.79
CA ARG A 228 -0.28 1.31 -4.25
C ARG A 228 0.80 0.29 -4.61
N PRO A 229 0.47 -1.01 -4.68
CA PRO A 229 1.43 -2.09 -4.97
C PRO A 229 2.22 -1.90 -6.27
N SER A 230 1.60 -1.32 -7.31
CA SER A 230 2.28 -1.03 -8.58
C SER A 230 3.42 -0.01 -8.42
N TRP A 231 3.27 0.96 -7.51
CA TRP A 231 4.29 1.96 -7.20
C TRP A 231 5.37 1.36 -6.29
N ALA A 232 5.01 0.52 -5.32
CA ALA A 232 5.99 -0.24 -4.53
C ALA A 232 6.89 -1.11 -5.43
N LYS A 233 6.29 -1.82 -6.39
CA LYS A 233 7.01 -2.62 -7.38
C LYS A 233 7.93 -1.76 -8.25
N ALA A 234 7.46 -0.58 -8.67
CA ALA A 234 8.28 0.37 -9.42
C ALA A 234 9.50 0.82 -8.61
N LEU A 235 9.32 1.17 -7.34
CA LEU A 235 10.40 1.55 -6.43
C LEU A 235 11.44 0.43 -6.29
N VAL A 236 11.00 -0.81 -5.98
CA VAL A 236 11.90 -1.97 -5.85
C VAL A 236 12.68 -2.21 -7.14
N LYS A 237 12.02 -2.12 -8.29
CA LYS A 237 12.65 -2.27 -9.60
C LYS A 237 13.73 -1.19 -9.82
N THR A 238 13.41 0.08 -9.55
CA THR A 238 14.34 1.19 -9.65
C THR A 238 15.58 0.97 -8.77
N LEU A 239 15.39 0.63 -7.49
CA LEU A 239 16.49 0.39 -6.55
C LEU A 239 17.36 -0.80 -6.97
N SER A 240 16.74 -1.91 -7.41
CA SER A 240 17.45 -3.09 -7.91
C SER A 240 18.32 -2.77 -9.13
N GLN A 241 17.79 -1.99 -10.07
CA GLN A 241 18.53 -1.54 -11.26
C GLN A 241 19.71 -0.63 -10.88
N ARG A 242 19.50 0.31 -9.95
CA ARG A 242 20.57 1.20 -9.47
C ARG A 242 21.67 0.43 -8.74
N LEU A 243 21.32 -0.49 -7.84
CA LEU A 243 22.29 -1.37 -7.16
C LEU A 243 23.11 -2.18 -8.16
N LYS A 244 22.45 -2.74 -9.19
CA LYS A 244 23.14 -3.47 -10.26
C LYS A 244 24.11 -2.57 -11.05
N LYS A 245 23.74 -1.30 -11.32
CA LYS A 245 24.62 -0.33 -11.97
C LYS A 245 25.81 0.05 -11.08
N ALA A 246 25.56 0.34 -9.80
CA ALA A 246 26.60 0.70 -8.83
C ALA A 246 27.63 -0.43 -8.64
N ASN A 247 27.17 -1.67 -8.47
CA ASN A 247 28.07 -2.82 -8.34
C ASN A 247 28.93 -3.03 -9.59
N LYS A 248 28.37 -2.83 -10.80
CA LYS A 248 29.14 -2.92 -12.05
C LYS A 248 30.27 -1.88 -12.13
N ALA A 249 30.02 -0.66 -11.65
CA ALA A 249 31.02 0.41 -11.65
C ALA A 249 32.20 0.16 -10.69
N LEU A 250 32.04 -0.73 -9.70
CA LEU A 250 33.10 -1.15 -8.78
C LEU A 250 33.92 -2.33 -9.29
N THR A 251 33.39 -3.10 -10.24
CA THR A 251 34.00 -4.35 -10.76
C THR A 251 34.56 -4.21 -12.17
N GLY A 252 34.49 -3.02 -12.77
CA GLY A 252 35.07 -2.69 -14.08
C GLY A 252 36.11 -1.60 -13.92
#